data_AF-A0A6G1BUN5-F1
#
_entry.id   AF-A0A6G1BUN5-F1
#
_cell.length_a   1.000
_cell.length_b   1.000
_cell.length_c   1.000
_cell.angle_alpha   90.00
_cell.angle_beta   90.00
_cell.angle_gamma   90.00
#
_symmetry.space_group_name_H-M   'P 1'
#
loop_
_entity.id
_entity.type
_entity.pdbx_description
1 polymer ?
#
loop_
_entity_poly.entity_id
_entity_poly.type
_entity_poly.pdbx_seq_one_letter_code
_entity_poly.pdbx_strand_id
1 'polypeptide(L)'
;MQLDDADGALDSWARFCDLVWNFIAEMTSCLALRTIDPTGVFLEAVGEPIRDYLRGRKDTIKCIVTMLTDGSGGNTNETGNAGDNLLEELNRDAENQENVDYDDHTNIDEKQAWLNAESWEPDPVEADPLKGSRNRRKIDILGLIVSIIGSKDQLVNEYRVMLAEKLLNKSDFDIDSDIRTLELLKIHFGESSMQKCEIMLNDLIDSKRTNSNIKTSLSKTSQTVGTVQEDKELSHEVLDATIISSNFWPPIQTEDLTVPTSVDQLLSDYAKRFHQIKTPRKLLWKRNLGTVKLELQFEDRSMQFIVAPVHAAIIMQFQEKPSWTSKTLATAIGVPVDSLNRRISFWTSKGVLTESVGPDVDDHTFTVVDSTSDFNKNSTVNQLRERFQMTEEEGESSIASVEEQLRKEMTVYEKFIIGMLTNFGSMTLDRIHNTLKAR
;
A
#
# COMPACT_ATOMS: atom_id res chain seq x y z
N MET A 1 7.95 -20.43 -34.29
CA MET A 1 9.25 -20.17 -33.67
C MET A 1 9.27 -18.69 -33.30
N GLN A 2 8.66 -18.35 -32.15
CA GLN A 2 8.71 -17.05 -31.47
C GLN A 2 7.69 -17.12 -30.32
N LEU A 3 8.14 -17.73 -29.23
CA LEU A 3 7.52 -17.73 -27.91
C LEU A 3 8.73 -17.88 -26.97
N ASP A 4 9.43 -16.79 -26.67
CA ASP A 4 10.52 -16.77 -25.68
C ASP A 4 10.82 -15.36 -25.09
N ASP A 5 10.04 -14.31 -25.39
CA ASP A 5 10.34 -12.95 -24.90
C ASP A 5 9.60 -12.55 -23.61
N ALA A 6 8.62 -13.34 -23.14
CA ALA A 6 7.85 -13.02 -21.93
C ALA A 6 8.49 -13.57 -20.64
N ASP A 7 9.04 -14.78 -20.70
CA ASP A 7 9.75 -15.38 -19.56
C ASP A 7 11.04 -14.62 -19.24
N GLY A 8 11.71 -14.05 -20.26
CA GLY A 8 12.89 -13.21 -20.07
C GLY A 8 12.63 -11.88 -19.35
N ALA A 9 11.40 -11.33 -19.44
CA ALA A 9 11.04 -10.10 -18.74
C ALA A 9 10.72 -10.34 -17.26
N LEU A 10 10.08 -11.47 -16.94
CA LEU A 10 9.84 -11.93 -15.56
C LEU A 10 11.13 -12.38 -14.87
N ASP A 11 12.00 -13.11 -15.58
CA ASP A 11 13.35 -13.44 -15.10
C ASP A 11 14.22 -12.18 -14.95
N SER A 12 14.05 -11.18 -15.84
CA SER A 12 14.75 -9.90 -15.71
C SER A 12 14.21 -9.08 -14.54
N TRP A 13 12.92 -9.15 -14.22
CA TRP A 13 12.31 -8.47 -13.08
C TRP A 13 12.70 -9.14 -11.75
N ALA A 14 12.67 -10.47 -11.68
CA ALA A 14 13.15 -11.22 -10.52
C ALA A 14 14.65 -10.99 -10.30
N ARG A 15 15.48 -11.07 -11.36
CA ARG A 15 16.92 -10.74 -11.30
C ARG A 15 17.19 -9.29 -10.96
N PHE A 16 16.28 -8.36 -11.29
CA PHE A 16 16.42 -6.94 -10.98
C PHE A 16 15.98 -6.62 -9.56
N CYS A 17 14.92 -7.25 -9.04
CA CYS A 17 14.58 -7.25 -7.64
C CYS A 17 15.69 -7.89 -6.81
N ASP A 18 16.29 -9.00 -7.28
CA ASP A 18 17.49 -9.62 -6.68
C ASP A 18 18.72 -8.73 -6.80
N LEU A 19 18.86 -7.94 -7.89
CA LEU A 19 19.97 -6.99 -8.03
C LEU A 19 19.80 -5.82 -7.06
N VAL A 20 18.58 -5.33 -6.87
CA VAL A 20 18.26 -4.26 -5.91
C VAL A 20 18.32 -4.78 -4.48
N TRP A 21 17.90 -6.03 -4.25
CA TRP A 21 18.07 -6.76 -3.01
C TRP A 21 19.54 -6.92 -2.69
N ASN A 22 20.36 -7.43 -3.62
CA ASN A 22 21.80 -7.57 -3.45
C ASN A 22 22.50 -6.22 -3.34
N PHE A 23 21.97 -5.16 -3.95
CA PHE A 23 22.60 -3.84 -3.94
C PHE A 23 22.21 -2.99 -2.71
N ILE A 24 20.98 -3.11 -2.21
CA ILE A 24 20.58 -2.57 -0.91
C ILE A 24 21.16 -3.45 0.21
N ALA A 25 21.26 -4.78 0.03
CA ALA A 25 22.02 -5.69 0.90
C ALA A 25 23.53 -5.44 0.83
N GLU A 26 24.08 -4.97 -0.30
CA GLU A 26 25.44 -4.41 -0.42
C GLU A 26 25.51 -3.02 0.24
N MET A 27 24.41 -2.29 0.32
CA MET A 27 24.31 -1.09 1.14
C MET A 27 24.21 -1.43 2.64
N THR A 28 23.56 -2.52 3.05
CA THR A 28 23.72 -3.13 4.37
C THR A 28 25.12 -3.75 4.53
N SER A 29 25.81 -4.06 3.43
CA SER A 29 27.25 -4.31 3.38
C SER A 29 28.08 -3.03 3.59
N CYS A 30 27.47 -1.91 4.01
CA CYS A 30 28.15 -0.94 4.86
C CYS A 30 28.77 -1.60 6.11
N LEU A 31 28.21 -2.72 6.62
CA LEU A 31 28.87 -3.54 7.65
C LEU A 31 30.10 -4.32 7.11
N ALA A 32 30.06 -4.80 5.88
CA ALA A 32 31.21 -5.49 5.26
C ALA A 32 32.31 -4.49 4.86
N LEU A 33 31.93 -3.33 4.30
CA LEU A 33 32.82 -2.20 4.08
C LEU A 33 33.32 -1.61 5.39
N ARG A 34 32.58 -1.69 6.51
CA ARG A 34 33.11 -1.37 7.85
C ARG A 34 34.20 -2.36 8.32
N THR A 35 34.18 -3.58 7.80
CA THR A 35 35.24 -4.58 8.04
C THR A 35 36.48 -4.31 7.19
N ILE A 36 36.32 -3.69 6.02
CA ILE A 36 37.40 -3.42 5.05
C ILE A 36 37.97 -2.00 5.20
N ASP A 37 37.11 -1.02 5.44
CA ASP A 37 37.39 0.41 5.64
C ASP A 37 36.58 0.97 6.83
N PRO A 38 37.13 0.93 8.06
CA PRO A 38 36.53 1.55 9.23
C PRO A 38 36.55 3.09 9.18
N THR A 39 37.21 3.73 8.19
CA THR A 39 37.29 5.18 8.05
C THR A 39 36.12 5.79 7.27
N GLY A 40 35.38 4.97 6.51
CA GLY A 40 34.19 5.38 5.75
C GLY A 40 34.48 6.21 4.50
N VAL A 41 35.75 6.39 4.14
CA VAL A 41 36.21 7.22 3.01
C VAL A 41 35.85 6.57 1.67
N PHE A 42 35.98 5.25 1.56
CA PHE A 42 35.62 4.53 0.33
C PHE A 42 34.10 4.52 0.09
N LEU A 43 33.32 4.37 1.15
CA LEU A 43 31.86 4.41 1.07
C LEU A 43 31.37 5.77 0.57
N GLU A 44 32.03 6.85 0.99
CA GLU A 44 31.71 8.20 0.54
C GLU A 44 32.00 8.42 -0.96
N ALA A 45 33.16 7.94 -1.43
CA ALA A 45 33.56 8.07 -2.83
C ALA A 45 32.71 7.23 -3.79
N VAL A 46 32.37 6.00 -3.40
CA VAL A 46 31.57 5.08 -4.22
C VAL A 46 30.07 5.36 -4.06
N GLY A 47 29.65 5.95 -2.94
CA GLY A 47 28.24 6.18 -2.63
C GLY A 47 27.56 7.26 -3.48
N GLU A 48 28.28 8.24 -4.01
CA GLU A 48 27.65 9.35 -4.75
C GLU A 48 27.03 8.94 -6.10
N PRO A 49 27.76 8.23 -7.00
CA PRO A 49 27.15 7.72 -8.24
C PRO A 49 25.97 6.77 -7.99
N ILE A 50 26.04 6.02 -6.90
CA ILE A 50 25.01 5.08 -6.46
C ILE A 50 23.74 5.82 -6.03
N ARG A 51 23.90 6.86 -5.19
CA ARG A 51 22.78 7.71 -4.75
C ARG A 51 22.08 8.35 -5.94
N ASP A 52 22.82 8.86 -6.91
CA ASP A 52 22.23 9.49 -8.10
C ASP A 52 21.48 8.48 -8.98
N TYR A 53 22.00 7.26 -9.13
CA TYR A 53 21.28 6.19 -9.83
C TYR A 53 19.97 5.81 -9.11
N LEU A 54 20.04 5.59 -7.79
CA LEU A 54 18.87 5.21 -6.98
C LEU A 54 17.80 6.31 -6.94
N ARG A 55 18.21 7.59 -6.92
CA ARG A 55 17.31 8.74 -6.99
C ARG A 55 16.57 8.84 -8.33
N GLY A 56 17.17 8.35 -9.42
CA GLY A 56 16.54 8.31 -10.74
C GLY A 56 15.41 7.30 -10.86
N ARG A 57 15.35 6.30 -9.97
CA ARG A 57 14.39 5.19 -10.05
C ARG A 57 13.17 5.42 -9.15
N LYS A 58 11.98 5.24 -9.71
CA LYS A 58 10.69 5.51 -9.03
C LYS A 58 10.39 4.55 -7.88
N ASP A 59 10.81 3.29 -7.98
CA ASP A 59 10.49 2.25 -6.99
C ASP A 59 11.46 2.19 -5.81
N THR A 60 12.50 3.02 -5.80
CA THR A 60 13.53 3.02 -4.75
C THR A 60 12.93 3.29 -3.37
N ILE A 61 12.06 4.29 -3.25
CA ILE A 61 11.44 4.67 -1.96
C ILE A 61 10.55 3.53 -1.47
N LYS A 62 9.69 2.98 -2.34
CA LYS A 62 8.81 1.84 -2.02
C LYS A 62 9.61 0.63 -1.54
N CYS A 63 10.72 0.32 -2.20
CA CYS A 63 11.61 -0.78 -1.81
C CYS A 63 12.24 -0.52 -0.43
N ILE A 64 12.77 0.68 -0.17
CA ILE A 64 13.35 1.04 1.14
C ILE A 64 12.29 0.92 2.25
N VAL A 65 11.08 1.45 2.03
CA VAL A 65 9.99 1.34 3.01
C VAL A 65 9.61 -0.12 3.24
N THR A 66 9.54 -0.92 2.18
CA THR A 66 9.29 -2.37 2.29
C THR A 66 10.37 -3.00 3.17
N MET A 67 11.65 -2.72 2.94
CA MET A 67 12.75 -3.25 3.77
C MET A 67 12.73 -2.78 5.23
N LEU A 68 12.26 -1.55 5.49
CA LEU A 68 12.08 -1.05 6.86
C LEU A 68 10.90 -1.73 7.58
N THR A 69 9.95 -2.32 6.84
CA THR A 69 8.66 -2.78 7.39
C THR A 69 8.44 -4.29 7.27
N ASP A 70 9.10 -4.96 6.33
CA ASP A 70 9.14 -6.42 6.16
C ASP A 70 10.21 -7.01 7.06
N GLY A 71 9.80 -7.29 8.29
CA GLY A 71 10.59 -8.02 9.29
C GLY A 71 9.78 -9.03 10.11
N SER A 72 8.54 -9.32 9.70
CA SER A 72 7.61 -10.13 10.52
C SER A 72 6.62 -10.99 9.72
N GLY A 73 6.78 -11.15 8.39
CA GLY A 73 5.74 -11.68 7.52
C GLY A 73 6.02 -12.97 6.72
N GLY A 74 7.23 -13.53 6.79
CA GLY A 74 7.60 -14.73 6.02
C GLY A 74 7.93 -15.92 6.90
N ASN A 75 7.07 -16.95 6.88
CA ASN A 75 7.27 -18.33 7.35
C ASN A 75 8.17 -18.58 8.59
N THR A 76 7.53 -18.92 9.71
CA THR A 76 8.13 -19.36 10.98
C THR A 76 8.85 -20.73 10.95
N ASN A 77 9.34 -21.21 9.80
CA ASN A 77 9.97 -22.52 9.70
C ASN A 77 11.38 -22.52 9.06
N GLU A 78 12.07 -21.39 9.05
CA GLU A 78 13.52 -21.40 8.82
C GLU A 78 14.21 -20.66 9.97
N THR A 79 15.08 -21.39 10.65
CA THR A 79 16.02 -20.90 11.67
C THR A 79 17.09 -20.03 11.01
N GLY A 80 16.70 -18.90 10.44
CA GLY A 80 17.55 -17.84 9.91
C GLY A 80 17.47 -16.63 10.82
N ASN A 81 18.64 -16.11 11.21
CA ASN A 81 18.86 -15.01 12.14
C ASN A 81 17.75 -13.93 12.18
N ALA A 82 17.15 -13.75 13.36
CA ALA A 82 16.35 -12.57 13.73
C ALA A 82 17.21 -11.29 13.89
N GLY A 83 18.27 -11.14 13.08
CA GLY A 83 19.25 -10.05 13.17
C GLY A 83 19.39 -9.21 11.88
N ASP A 84 18.61 -9.52 10.84
CA ASP A 84 18.75 -8.90 9.50
C ASP A 84 17.74 -7.76 9.23
N ASN A 85 16.90 -7.39 10.21
CA ASN A 85 15.94 -6.32 10.03
C ASN A 85 16.64 -4.95 10.15
N LEU A 86 16.70 -4.20 9.03
CA LEU A 86 17.28 -2.85 8.97
C LEU A 86 16.73 -1.90 10.05
N LEU A 87 15.46 -2.06 10.40
CA LEU A 87 14.80 -1.28 11.45
C LEU A 87 15.33 -1.61 12.86
N GLU A 88 15.70 -2.87 13.10
CA GLU A 88 16.26 -3.33 14.37
C GLU A 88 17.73 -2.94 14.51
N GLU A 89 18.47 -2.92 13.39
CA GLU A 89 19.81 -2.30 13.35
C GLU A 89 19.77 -0.80 13.65
N LEU A 90 18.82 -0.06 13.05
CA LEU A 90 18.59 1.35 13.35
C LEU A 90 18.27 1.55 14.84
N ASN A 91 17.43 0.69 15.42
CA ASN A 91 17.07 0.79 16.84
C ASN A 91 18.26 0.50 17.77
N ARG A 92 19.11 -0.49 17.44
CA ARG A 92 20.36 -0.76 18.18
C ARG A 92 21.29 0.45 18.17
N ASP A 93 21.35 1.20 17.06
CA ASP A 93 22.13 2.43 16.98
C ASP A 93 21.53 3.58 17.80
N ALA A 94 20.20 3.67 17.90
CA ALA A 94 19.49 4.62 18.76
C ALA A 94 19.65 4.30 20.26
N GLU A 95 19.51 3.04 20.67
CA GLU A 95 19.71 2.62 22.06
C GLU A 95 21.17 2.80 22.53
N ASN A 96 22.15 2.65 21.62
CA ASN A 96 23.54 3.00 21.88
C ASN A 96 23.76 4.52 22.04
N GLN A 97 22.83 5.36 21.57
CA GLN A 97 22.83 6.80 21.80
C GLN A 97 22.12 7.18 23.11
N GLU A 98 20.98 6.55 23.43
CA GLU A 98 20.22 6.84 24.67
C GLU A 98 20.91 6.29 25.94
N ASN A 99 21.64 5.17 25.86
CA ASN A 99 22.47 4.67 26.97
C ASN A 99 23.64 5.61 27.33
N VAL A 100 23.81 6.72 26.60
CA VAL A 100 24.78 7.77 26.91
C VAL A 100 24.13 8.96 27.63
N ASP A 101 22.79 9.02 27.74
CA ASP A 101 22.08 10.25 28.14
C ASP A 101 21.17 10.12 29.39
N TYR A 102 21.16 8.97 30.07
CA TYR A 102 20.43 8.82 31.34
C TYR A 102 21.22 8.05 32.41
N ASP A 103 22.36 8.58 32.85
CA ASP A 103 22.70 8.60 34.28
C ASP A 103 23.83 9.58 34.58
N ASP A 104 23.71 10.28 35.70
CA ASP A 104 24.73 11.10 36.37
C ASP A 104 25.20 12.42 35.71
N HIS A 105 24.56 13.51 36.15
CA HIS A 105 25.03 14.87 35.95
C HIS A 105 26.46 15.05 36.50
N THR A 106 27.38 15.48 35.62
CA THR A 106 28.65 16.21 35.87
C THR A 106 30.02 15.51 35.72
N ASN A 107 30.16 14.32 35.12
CA ASN A 107 31.52 13.82 34.79
C ASN A 107 31.70 12.90 33.55
N ILE A 108 30.62 12.58 32.82
CA ILE A 108 30.70 11.63 31.68
C ILE A 108 31.24 12.29 30.41
N ASP A 109 30.94 13.58 30.19
CA ASP A 109 31.37 14.31 28.99
C ASP A 109 32.90 14.40 28.90
N GLU A 110 33.58 14.64 30.02
CA GLU A 110 35.05 14.61 30.05
C GLU A 110 35.57 13.19 29.78
N LYS A 111 35.09 12.17 30.49
CA LYS A 111 35.58 10.79 30.32
C LYS A 111 35.37 10.25 28.89
N GLN A 112 34.21 10.53 28.28
CA GLN A 112 33.95 10.20 26.88
C GLN A 112 34.78 11.05 25.92
N ALA A 113 34.98 12.35 26.19
CA ALA A 113 35.88 13.19 25.41
C ALA A 113 37.34 12.71 25.48
N TRP A 114 37.79 12.24 26.65
CA TRP A 114 39.12 11.64 26.84
C TRP A 114 39.27 10.33 26.06
N LEU A 115 38.27 9.42 26.12
CA LEU A 115 38.27 8.19 25.31
C LEU A 115 38.22 8.48 23.80
N ASN A 116 37.44 9.48 23.38
CA ASN A 116 37.37 9.92 21.98
C ASN A 116 38.68 10.60 21.53
N ALA A 117 39.38 11.30 22.42
CA ALA A 117 40.68 11.91 22.14
C ALA A 117 41.79 10.85 22.05
N GLU A 118 41.73 9.80 22.88
CA GLU A 118 42.69 8.69 22.90
C GLU A 118 42.53 7.76 21.68
N SER A 119 41.33 7.70 21.10
CA SER A 119 41.00 6.99 19.86
C SER A 119 40.93 7.89 18.61
N TRP A 120 41.43 9.13 18.72
CA TRP A 120 41.46 10.05 17.59
C TRP A 120 42.66 9.77 16.69
N GLU A 121 42.37 9.39 15.44
CA GLU A 121 43.37 9.28 14.38
C GLU A 121 43.11 10.36 13.31
N PRO A 122 44.18 10.88 12.67
CA PRO A 122 44.05 11.81 11.57
C PRO A 122 43.41 11.14 10.35
N ASP A 123 42.70 11.93 9.54
CA ASP A 123 42.04 11.42 8.33
C ASP A 123 43.08 10.92 7.30
N PRO A 124 42.75 9.84 6.54
CA PRO A 124 43.58 9.37 5.42
C PRO A 124 43.80 10.46 4.37
N VAL A 125 44.84 10.32 3.54
CA VAL A 125 45.17 11.35 2.53
C VAL A 125 44.12 11.46 1.41
N GLU A 126 43.32 10.41 1.22
CA GLU A 126 42.20 10.33 0.28
C GLU A 126 40.91 10.98 0.81
N ALA A 127 40.89 11.39 2.08
CA ALA A 127 39.75 12.07 2.68
C ALA A 127 39.56 13.48 2.11
N ASP A 128 38.32 13.81 1.72
CA ASP A 128 37.96 15.17 1.33
C ASP A 128 38.18 16.14 2.51
N PRO A 129 39.08 17.14 2.39
CA PRO A 129 39.40 18.08 3.46
C PRO A 129 38.25 19.02 3.84
N LEU A 130 37.18 19.07 3.04
CA LEU A 130 35.98 19.88 3.32
C LEU A 130 34.97 19.16 4.24
N LYS A 131 35.16 17.88 4.54
CA LYS A 131 34.22 17.08 5.34
C LYS A 131 34.94 16.52 6.56
N GLY A 132 34.41 16.79 7.75
CA GLY A 132 35.09 16.52 9.02
C GLY A 132 35.10 15.04 9.45
N SER A 133 36.26 14.59 9.95
CA SER A 133 36.57 13.26 10.50
C SER A 133 35.51 12.63 11.42
N ARG A 134 34.83 13.44 12.25
CA ARG A 134 33.90 12.95 13.28
C ARG A 134 32.57 12.45 12.68
N ASN A 135 32.15 13.00 11.53
CA ASN A 135 30.91 12.60 10.86
C ASN A 135 31.09 11.37 9.97
N ARG A 136 32.33 11.00 9.61
CA ARG A 136 32.62 9.81 8.79
C ARG A 136 32.63 8.51 9.59
N ARG A 137 33.09 8.57 10.85
CA ARG A 137 33.27 7.39 11.70
C ARG A 137 31.97 6.81 12.29
N LYS A 138 30.87 7.56 12.27
CA LYS A 138 29.53 7.08 12.60
C LYS A 138 28.67 7.20 11.34
N ILE A 139 28.45 6.09 10.66
CA ILE A 139 27.56 6.05 9.49
C ILE A 139 26.14 6.18 10.03
N ASP A 140 25.53 7.34 9.80
CA ASP A 140 24.11 7.54 10.04
C ASP A 140 23.33 6.84 8.91
N ILE A 141 22.89 5.61 9.16
CA ILE A 141 22.10 4.81 8.20
C ILE A 141 20.85 5.57 7.78
N LEU A 142 20.19 6.25 8.73
CA LEU A 142 19.03 7.10 8.46
C LEU A 142 19.44 8.29 7.58
N GLY A 143 20.58 8.90 7.86
CA GLY A 143 21.19 9.95 7.04
C GLY A 143 21.49 9.49 5.61
N LEU A 144 21.97 8.26 5.41
CA LEU A 144 22.18 7.66 4.09
C LEU A 144 20.86 7.47 3.34
N ILE A 145 19.85 6.89 4.00
CA ILE A 145 18.51 6.72 3.43
C ILE A 145 17.93 8.08 3.01
N VAL A 146 18.00 9.08 3.89
CA VAL A 146 17.54 10.45 3.61
C VAL A 146 18.35 11.09 2.48
N SER A 147 19.64 10.80 2.35
CA SER A 147 20.47 11.32 1.24
C SER A 147 20.10 10.75 -0.13
N ILE A 148 19.65 9.49 -0.18
CA ILE A 148 19.18 8.82 -1.41
C ILE A 148 17.83 9.41 -1.81
N ILE A 149 16.89 9.45 -0.86
CA ILE A 149 15.51 9.87 -1.08
C ILE A 149 15.43 11.39 -1.29
N GLY A 150 16.29 12.15 -0.63
CA GLY A 150 16.35 13.61 -0.68
C GLY A 150 15.55 14.29 0.44
N SER A 151 14.49 13.66 0.96
CA SER A 151 13.78 14.17 2.13
C SER A 151 13.20 13.05 3.00
N LYS A 152 13.16 13.33 4.30
CA LYS A 152 12.46 12.51 5.30
C LYS A 152 10.96 12.44 5.01
N ASP A 153 10.35 13.56 4.63
CA ASP A 153 8.90 13.64 4.42
C ASP A 153 8.41 12.72 3.27
N GLN A 154 9.23 12.52 2.23
CA GLN A 154 8.90 11.60 1.15
C GLN A 154 8.85 10.14 1.62
N LEU A 155 9.80 9.73 2.47
CA LEU A 155 9.80 8.39 3.06
C LEU A 155 8.58 8.17 3.97
N VAL A 156 8.25 9.16 4.82
CA VAL A 156 7.07 9.09 5.70
C VAL A 156 5.78 9.05 4.87
N ASN A 157 5.71 9.80 3.77
CA ASN A 157 4.55 9.81 2.89
C ASN A 157 4.36 8.48 2.16
N GLU A 158 5.44 7.88 1.65
CA GLU A 158 5.41 6.56 1.02
C GLU A 158 5.01 5.48 2.04
N TYR A 159 5.59 5.51 3.23
CA TYR A 159 5.18 4.62 4.33
C TYR A 159 3.69 4.79 4.67
N ARG A 160 3.17 6.01 4.71
CA ARG A 160 1.73 6.25 4.92
C ARG A 160 0.87 5.60 3.83
N VAL A 161 1.29 5.68 2.57
CA VAL A 161 0.57 5.07 1.43
C VAL A 161 0.62 3.55 1.53
N MET A 162 1.80 2.97 1.75
CA MET A 162 1.96 1.52 1.89
C MET A 162 1.24 0.96 3.11
N LEU A 163 1.29 1.66 4.24
CA LEU A 163 0.55 1.28 5.45
C LEU A 163 -0.95 1.32 5.17
N ALA A 164 -1.47 2.36 4.51
CA ALA A 164 -2.89 2.43 4.17
C ALA A 164 -3.33 1.23 3.32
N GLU A 165 -2.53 0.84 2.33
CA GLU A 165 -2.83 -0.29 1.44
C GLU A 165 -2.84 -1.61 2.22
N LYS A 166 -1.79 -1.83 3.02
CA LYS A 166 -1.67 -3.00 3.90
C LYS A 166 -2.84 -3.11 4.88
N LEU A 167 -3.25 -1.99 5.48
CA LEU A 167 -4.33 -1.93 6.46
C LEU A 167 -5.71 -2.16 5.84
N LEU A 168 -5.96 -1.69 4.61
CA LEU A 168 -7.24 -1.91 3.92
C LEU A 168 -7.40 -3.36 3.42
N ASN A 169 -6.29 -4.03 3.08
CA ASN A 169 -6.29 -5.41 2.61
C ASN A 169 -6.34 -6.46 3.73
N LYS A 170 -6.09 -6.06 4.99
CA LYS A 170 -6.16 -6.96 6.16
C LYS A 170 -7.60 -7.16 6.62
N SER A 171 -8.11 -8.39 6.52
CA SER A 171 -9.43 -8.77 7.05
C SER A 171 -9.46 -8.99 8.57
N ASP A 172 -8.33 -9.36 9.17
CA ASP A 172 -8.33 -9.98 10.50
C ASP A 172 -8.10 -8.97 11.65
N PHE A 173 -7.98 -7.68 11.32
CA PHE A 173 -7.66 -6.58 12.26
C PHE A 173 -6.45 -6.86 13.17
N ASP A 174 -5.52 -7.73 12.74
CA ASP A 174 -4.25 -7.97 13.41
C ASP A 174 -3.24 -6.91 12.97
N ILE A 175 -2.98 -5.97 13.87
CA ILE A 175 -2.15 -4.79 13.64
C ILE A 175 -0.99 -4.70 14.64
N ASP A 176 -0.75 -5.72 15.47
CA ASP A 176 0.26 -5.66 16.54
C ASP A 176 1.68 -5.48 15.98
N SER A 177 1.97 -6.13 14.86
CA SER A 177 3.24 -5.97 14.12
C SER A 177 3.39 -4.56 13.54
N ASP A 178 2.31 -3.96 13.03
CA ASP A 178 2.32 -2.61 12.47
C ASP A 178 2.47 -1.55 13.56
N ILE A 179 1.86 -1.76 14.74
CA ILE A 179 2.06 -0.91 15.92
C ILE A 179 3.53 -0.92 16.34
N ARG A 180 4.14 -2.10 16.48
CA ARG A 180 5.56 -2.21 16.84
C ARG A 180 6.46 -1.47 15.83
N THR A 181 6.20 -1.68 14.54
CA THR A 181 6.94 -1.01 13.46
C THR A 181 6.80 0.51 13.55
N LEU A 182 5.59 1.01 13.82
CA LEU A 182 5.34 2.43 13.97
C LEU A 182 6.07 3.03 15.18
N GLU A 183 6.10 2.36 16.32
CA GLU A 183 6.81 2.86 17.52
C GLU A 183 8.32 2.96 17.27
N LEU A 184 8.92 1.99 16.56
CA LEU A 184 10.31 2.09 16.12
C LEU A 184 10.54 3.27 15.17
N LEU A 185 9.63 3.47 14.22
CA LEU A 185 9.69 4.62 13.32
C LEU A 185 9.50 5.95 14.05
N LYS A 186 8.74 6.01 15.15
CA LYS A 186 8.60 7.22 15.97
C LYS A 186 9.92 7.61 16.65
N ILE A 187 10.74 6.64 17.06
CA ILE A 187 12.08 6.91 17.64
C ILE A 187 12.96 7.65 16.63
N HIS A 188 13.00 7.19 15.38
CA HIS A 188 13.87 7.77 14.35
C HIS A 188 13.30 9.02 13.67
N PHE A 189 11.99 9.03 13.40
CA PHE A 189 11.33 10.09 12.64
C PHE A 189 10.60 11.11 13.52
N GLY A 190 10.48 10.86 14.82
CA GLY A 190 9.74 11.72 15.75
C GLY A 190 8.22 11.55 15.64
N GLU A 191 7.57 11.75 16.79
CA GLU A 191 6.13 11.55 16.96
C GLU A 191 5.26 12.41 16.02
N SER A 192 5.66 13.67 15.81
CA SER A 192 4.91 14.61 14.96
C SER A 192 4.84 14.20 13.50
N SER A 193 5.88 13.55 12.97
CA SER A 193 5.91 13.09 11.57
C SER A 193 5.04 11.84 11.38
N MET A 194 4.94 11.00 12.41
CA MET A 194 4.23 9.72 12.37
C MET A 194 2.76 9.79 12.82
N GLN A 195 2.30 10.96 13.29
CA GLN A 195 0.95 11.17 13.80
C GLN A 195 -0.15 10.67 12.85
N LYS A 196 -0.01 10.85 11.53
CA LYS A 196 -1.01 10.39 10.55
C LYS A 196 -1.11 8.86 10.52
N CYS A 197 0.01 8.15 10.52
CA CYS A 197 0.05 6.69 10.54
C CYS A 197 -0.50 6.14 11.86
N GLU A 198 -0.24 6.81 12.98
CA GLU A 198 -0.81 6.46 14.28
C GLU A 198 -2.34 6.58 14.30
N ILE A 199 -2.87 7.67 13.73
CA ILE A 199 -4.32 7.84 13.62
C ILE A 199 -4.94 6.75 12.74
N MET A 200 -4.26 6.33 11.66
CA MET A 200 -4.73 5.24 10.82
C MET A 200 -4.84 3.89 11.57
N LEU A 201 -3.86 3.56 12.42
CA LEU A 201 -3.93 2.36 13.26
C LEU A 201 -5.03 2.48 14.32
N ASN A 202 -5.15 3.64 14.97
CA ASN A 202 -6.21 3.90 15.94
C ASN A 202 -7.60 3.81 15.32
N ASP A 203 -7.78 4.27 14.07
CA ASP A 203 -9.03 4.14 13.34
C ASP A 203 -9.46 2.66 13.19
N LEU A 204 -8.52 1.74 12.94
CA LEU A 204 -8.82 0.31 12.86
C LEU A 204 -9.21 -0.29 14.20
N ILE A 205 -8.53 0.09 15.29
CA ILE A 205 -8.88 -0.33 16.65
C ILE A 205 -10.31 0.14 16.97
N ASP A 206 -10.59 1.40 16.68
CA ASP A 206 -11.90 2.02 16.86
C ASP A 206 -12.97 1.37 15.96
N SER A 207 -12.60 0.98 14.75
CA SER A 207 -13.46 0.28 13.79
C SER A 207 -13.85 -1.08 14.34
N LYS A 208 -12.88 -1.88 14.80
CA LYS A 208 -13.11 -3.21 15.41
C LYS A 208 -14.07 -3.11 16.60
N ARG A 209 -13.87 -2.13 17.48
CA ARG A 209 -14.75 -1.87 18.62
C ARG A 209 -16.16 -1.45 18.18
N THR A 210 -16.26 -0.52 17.24
CA THR A 210 -17.56 -0.02 16.75
C THR A 210 -18.35 -1.12 16.06
N ASN A 211 -17.69 -1.92 15.24
CA ASN A 211 -18.29 -3.04 14.52
C ASN A 211 -18.80 -4.12 15.50
N SER A 212 -18.03 -4.44 16.53
CA SER A 212 -18.44 -5.35 17.61
C SER A 212 -19.68 -4.84 18.36
N ASN A 213 -19.75 -3.53 18.64
CA ASN A 213 -20.91 -2.89 19.27
C ASN A 213 -22.16 -2.94 18.37
N ILE A 214 -22.00 -2.72 17.06
CA ILE A 214 -23.12 -2.78 16.11
C ILE A 214 -23.64 -4.23 16.00
N LYS A 215 -22.74 -5.22 15.85
CA LYS A 215 -23.13 -6.64 15.80
C LYS A 215 -23.87 -7.08 17.06
N THR A 216 -23.39 -6.70 18.24
CA THR A 216 -24.06 -7.04 19.53
C THR A 216 -25.39 -6.31 19.74
N SER A 217 -25.54 -5.07 19.26
CA SER A 217 -26.83 -4.38 19.26
C SER A 217 -27.86 -5.08 18.37
N LEU A 218 -27.38 -5.71 17.30
CA LEU A 218 -28.23 -6.33 16.31
C LEU A 218 -28.74 -7.69 16.76
N SER A 219 -27.87 -8.54 17.31
CA SER A 219 -28.28 -9.83 17.89
C SER A 219 -29.33 -9.66 19.00
N LYS A 220 -29.25 -8.57 19.78
CA LYS A 220 -30.26 -8.22 20.78
C LYS A 220 -31.60 -7.78 20.18
N THR A 221 -31.60 -7.08 19.05
CA THR A 221 -32.83 -6.61 18.39
C THR A 221 -33.60 -7.77 17.76
N SER A 222 -32.89 -8.74 17.16
CA SER A 222 -33.49 -9.95 16.60
C SER A 222 -34.10 -10.87 17.68
N GLN A 223 -33.62 -10.81 18.93
CA GLN A 223 -34.20 -11.57 20.04
C GLN A 223 -35.50 -10.95 20.60
N THR A 224 -35.74 -9.65 20.37
CA THR A 224 -36.95 -8.98 20.87
C THR A 224 -38.14 -9.02 19.92
N VAL A 225 -37.93 -9.38 18.65
CA VAL A 225 -38.99 -9.42 17.63
C VAL A 225 -39.12 -10.86 17.13
N GLY A 226 -39.89 -11.67 17.86
CA GLY A 226 -40.22 -13.05 17.51
C GLY A 226 -41.18 -13.14 16.32
N THR A 227 -40.71 -12.84 15.11
CA THR A 227 -41.44 -13.14 13.87
C THR A 227 -40.57 -13.98 12.95
N VAL A 228 -41.00 -15.22 12.82
CA VAL A 228 -40.58 -16.22 11.84
C VAL A 228 -40.86 -15.66 10.45
N GLN A 229 -39.81 -15.27 9.72
CA GLN A 229 -39.87 -15.12 8.28
C GLN A 229 -38.54 -15.60 7.71
N GLU A 230 -38.55 -16.85 7.23
CA GLU A 230 -37.49 -17.51 6.46
C GLU A 230 -37.43 -16.96 5.04
N ASP A 231 -37.23 -15.65 4.88
CA ASP A 231 -36.80 -15.11 3.61
C ASP A 231 -35.29 -14.94 3.64
N LYS A 232 -34.63 -15.27 2.53
CA LYS A 232 -33.18 -15.23 2.27
C LYS A 232 -32.59 -13.80 2.39
N GLU A 233 -32.90 -13.06 3.44
CA GLU A 233 -32.29 -11.77 3.71
C GLU A 233 -30.91 -12.01 4.33
N LEU A 234 -29.89 -11.45 3.68
CA LEU A 234 -28.49 -11.49 4.12
C LEU A 234 -28.43 -11.03 5.57
N SER A 235 -28.16 -11.96 6.49
CA SER A 235 -28.06 -11.65 7.90
C SER A 235 -26.91 -10.67 8.12
N HIS A 236 -27.19 -9.55 8.79
CA HIS A 236 -26.20 -8.51 9.10
C HIS A 236 -24.98 -9.00 9.91
N GLU A 237 -24.97 -10.21 10.46
CA GLU A 237 -23.78 -10.83 11.04
C GLU A 237 -22.63 -10.99 10.02
N VAL A 238 -22.98 -11.03 8.73
CA VAL A 238 -22.08 -11.21 7.59
C VAL A 238 -21.34 -9.93 7.19
N LEU A 239 -21.82 -8.75 7.61
CA LEU A 239 -21.18 -7.47 7.26
C LEU A 239 -20.10 -7.08 8.28
N ASP A 240 -18.87 -6.94 7.80
CA ASP A 240 -17.77 -6.28 8.49
C ASP A 240 -17.42 -4.99 7.75
N ALA A 241 -17.40 -3.87 8.48
CA ALA A 241 -17.06 -2.57 7.93
C ALA A 241 -15.77 -2.04 8.55
N THR A 242 -14.89 -1.55 7.70
CA THR A 242 -13.66 -0.83 8.08
C THR A 242 -13.93 0.66 8.04
N ILE A 243 -13.97 1.30 9.22
CA ILE A 243 -14.29 2.71 9.40
C ILE A 243 -12.99 3.49 9.55
N ILE A 244 -12.77 4.45 8.66
CA ILE A 244 -11.53 5.23 8.58
C ILE A 244 -11.81 6.74 8.61
N SER A 245 -10.84 7.53 9.04
CA SER A 245 -10.91 8.98 9.02
C SER A 245 -10.46 9.56 7.66
N SER A 246 -11.31 10.38 7.03
CA SER A 246 -11.04 10.89 5.67
C SER A 246 -9.80 11.77 5.55
N ASN A 247 -9.42 12.47 6.62
CA ASN A 247 -8.42 13.54 6.56
C ASN A 247 -6.99 13.05 6.84
N PHE A 248 -6.85 11.88 7.47
CA PHE A 248 -5.55 11.36 7.89
C PHE A 248 -5.05 10.24 6.97
N TRP A 249 -5.97 9.59 6.24
CA TRP A 249 -5.66 8.60 5.23
C TRP A 249 -5.23 9.25 3.91
N PRO A 250 -4.34 8.60 3.13
CA PRO A 250 -4.07 8.97 1.75
C PRO A 250 -5.34 9.06 0.90
N PRO A 251 -5.33 9.81 -0.22
CA PRO A 251 -6.46 9.87 -1.14
C PRO A 251 -6.79 8.49 -1.70
N ILE A 252 -7.99 8.00 -1.36
CA ILE A 252 -8.52 6.72 -1.80
C ILE A 252 -9.27 6.92 -3.13
N GLN A 253 -9.01 6.04 -4.11
CA GLN A 253 -9.68 6.10 -5.40
C GLN A 253 -11.18 5.81 -5.24
N THR A 254 -12.02 6.66 -5.82
CA THR A 254 -13.47 6.48 -5.83
C THR A 254 -13.95 6.16 -7.22
N GLU A 255 -14.53 4.97 -7.38
CA GLU A 255 -15.33 4.63 -8.54
C GLU A 255 -16.79 4.54 -8.13
N ASP A 256 -17.68 5.05 -8.99
CA ASP A 256 -19.12 4.89 -8.79
C ASP A 256 -19.48 3.44 -9.10
N LEU A 257 -19.87 2.70 -8.05
CA LEU A 257 -20.34 1.33 -8.15
C LEU A 257 -21.79 1.26 -7.68
N THR A 258 -22.69 0.84 -8.57
CA THR A 258 -24.06 0.51 -8.18
C THR A 258 -24.07 -0.89 -7.54
N VAL A 259 -24.30 -0.93 -6.24
CA VAL A 259 -24.45 -2.19 -5.51
C VAL A 259 -25.90 -2.68 -5.57
N PRO A 260 -26.14 -3.99 -5.53
CA PRO A 260 -27.49 -4.55 -5.51
C PRO A 260 -28.32 -4.03 -4.33
N THR A 261 -29.64 -3.95 -4.52
CA THR A 261 -30.59 -3.37 -3.56
C THR A 261 -30.50 -4.00 -2.17
N SER A 262 -30.32 -5.32 -2.08
CA SER A 262 -30.16 -6.04 -0.81
C SER A 262 -28.93 -5.57 -0.03
N VAL A 263 -27.81 -5.35 -0.72
CA VAL A 263 -26.57 -4.85 -0.12
C VAL A 263 -26.73 -3.38 0.26
N ASP A 264 -27.39 -2.55 -0.56
CA ASP A 264 -27.57 -1.14 -0.26
C ASP A 264 -28.46 -0.90 0.99
N GLN A 265 -29.48 -1.75 1.18
CA GLN A 265 -30.29 -1.76 2.42
C GLN A 265 -29.42 -2.10 3.64
N LEU A 266 -28.59 -3.15 3.52
CA LEU A 266 -27.67 -3.58 4.57
C LEU A 266 -26.69 -2.46 4.98
N LEU A 267 -26.09 -1.79 3.98
CA LEU A 267 -25.17 -0.66 4.18
C LEU A 267 -25.89 0.56 4.80
N SER A 268 -27.12 0.82 4.37
CA SER A 268 -27.95 1.92 4.89
C SER A 268 -28.31 1.71 6.35
N ASP A 269 -28.67 0.49 6.73
CA ASP A 269 -29.02 0.17 8.12
C ASP A 269 -27.80 0.19 9.04
N TYR A 270 -26.65 -0.31 8.57
CA TYR A 270 -25.38 -0.14 9.28
C TYR A 270 -25.07 1.36 9.51
N ALA A 271 -25.25 2.21 8.48
CA ALA A 271 -25.00 3.63 8.59
C ALA A 271 -25.94 4.35 9.60
N LYS A 272 -27.21 3.97 9.66
CA LYS A 272 -28.15 4.50 10.67
C LYS A 272 -27.69 4.15 12.09
N ARG A 273 -27.27 2.91 12.33
CA ARG A 273 -26.79 2.46 13.65
C ARG A 273 -25.48 3.14 14.03
N PHE A 274 -24.56 3.27 13.09
CA PHE A 274 -23.34 4.04 13.32
C PHE A 274 -23.64 5.47 13.73
N HIS A 275 -24.60 6.14 13.07
CA HIS A 275 -24.99 7.50 13.41
C HIS A 275 -25.57 7.63 14.83
N GLN A 276 -26.32 6.63 15.29
CA GLN A 276 -26.85 6.55 16.66
C GLN A 276 -25.73 6.42 17.70
N ILE A 277 -24.64 5.70 17.37
CA ILE A 277 -23.52 5.46 18.30
C ILE A 277 -22.52 6.62 18.29
N LYS A 278 -22.17 7.15 17.11
CA LYS A 278 -21.15 8.20 16.92
C LYS A 278 -21.76 9.51 16.38
N THR A 279 -22.81 10.04 17.01
CA THR A 279 -23.38 11.37 16.67
C THR A 279 -22.34 12.48 16.90
N PRO A 280 -22.20 13.51 16.02
CA PRO A 280 -22.99 13.81 14.80
C PRO A 280 -22.41 13.25 13.49
N ARG A 281 -21.53 12.24 13.54
CA ARG A 281 -20.80 11.73 12.37
C ARG A 281 -21.72 10.94 11.42
N LYS A 282 -21.43 11.01 10.11
CA LYS A 282 -22.11 10.25 9.06
C LYS A 282 -21.10 9.40 8.29
N LEU A 283 -21.50 8.21 7.85
CA LEU A 283 -20.66 7.34 7.02
C LEU A 283 -20.78 7.71 5.55
N LEU A 284 -19.64 7.68 4.87
CA LEU A 284 -19.55 7.74 3.41
C LEU A 284 -18.94 6.42 2.93
N TRP A 285 -19.73 5.63 2.23
CA TRP A 285 -19.29 4.31 1.74
C TRP A 285 -18.38 4.44 0.51
N LYS A 286 -17.24 3.75 0.55
CA LYS A 286 -16.34 3.54 -0.61
C LYS A 286 -16.66 2.18 -1.21
N ARG A 287 -17.73 2.10 -2.02
CA ARG A 287 -18.34 0.83 -2.47
C ARG A 287 -17.43 -0.01 -3.37
N ASN A 288 -16.50 0.63 -4.07
CA ASN A 288 -15.52 -0.03 -4.92
C ASN A 288 -14.46 -0.82 -4.12
N LEU A 289 -14.27 -0.49 -2.84
CA LEU A 289 -13.26 -1.10 -1.99
C LEU A 289 -13.87 -2.05 -0.97
N GLY A 290 -13.22 -3.20 -0.82
CA GLY A 290 -13.57 -4.21 0.17
C GLY A 290 -13.32 -5.62 -0.37
N THR A 291 -13.78 -6.59 0.40
CA THR A 291 -13.65 -8.00 0.08
C THR A 291 -14.99 -8.67 0.30
N VAL A 292 -15.48 -9.37 -0.71
CA VAL A 292 -16.76 -10.09 -0.69
C VAL A 292 -16.48 -11.58 -0.82
N LYS A 293 -16.96 -12.36 0.14
CA LYS A 293 -16.97 -13.83 0.08
C LYS A 293 -18.27 -14.25 -0.60
N LEU A 294 -18.15 -14.91 -1.75
CA LEU A 294 -19.27 -15.38 -2.56
C LEU A 294 -19.27 -16.89 -2.61
N GLU A 295 -20.46 -17.47 -2.57
CA GLU A 295 -20.69 -18.86 -2.93
C GLU A 295 -21.62 -18.89 -4.13
N LEU A 296 -21.11 -19.36 -5.26
CA LEU A 296 -21.86 -19.52 -6.50
C LEU A 296 -22.35 -20.97 -6.58
N GLN A 297 -23.66 -21.15 -6.54
CA GLN A 297 -24.32 -22.44 -6.67
C GLN A 297 -24.86 -22.60 -8.09
N PHE A 298 -24.29 -23.56 -8.83
CA PHE A 298 -24.75 -24.00 -10.15
C PHE A 298 -25.50 -25.33 -9.99
N GLU A 299 -26.12 -25.81 -11.07
CA GLU A 299 -26.85 -27.09 -11.04
C GLU A 299 -25.96 -28.27 -10.62
N ASP A 300 -24.70 -28.30 -11.09
CA ASP A 300 -23.78 -29.43 -10.91
C ASP A 300 -22.66 -29.17 -9.89
N ARG A 301 -22.48 -27.93 -9.39
CA ARG A 301 -21.35 -27.56 -8.51
C ARG A 301 -21.63 -26.33 -7.64
N SER A 302 -20.96 -26.27 -6.49
CA SER A 302 -20.83 -25.05 -5.68
C SER A 302 -19.37 -24.60 -5.69
N MET A 303 -19.13 -23.31 -5.93
CA MET A 303 -17.79 -22.72 -5.93
C MET A 303 -17.74 -21.50 -5.00
N GLN A 304 -16.70 -21.43 -4.17
CA GLN A 304 -16.50 -20.31 -3.25
C GLN A 304 -15.39 -19.40 -3.77
N PHE A 305 -15.63 -18.10 -3.73
CA PHE A 305 -14.71 -17.08 -4.21
C PHE A 305 -14.57 -15.97 -3.18
N ILE A 306 -13.37 -15.39 -3.11
CA ILE A 306 -13.09 -14.17 -2.36
C ILE A 306 -12.70 -13.13 -3.40
N VAL A 307 -13.56 -12.11 -3.60
CA VAL A 307 -13.42 -11.17 -4.71
C VAL A 307 -13.69 -9.74 -4.28
N ALA A 308 -13.20 -8.77 -5.06
CA ALA A 308 -13.54 -7.37 -4.90
C ALA A 308 -15.06 -7.11 -5.15
N PRO A 309 -15.65 -6.06 -4.55
CA PRO A 309 -17.06 -5.70 -4.72
C PRO A 309 -17.50 -5.54 -6.17
N VAL A 310 -16.61 -5.06 -7.05
CA VAL A 310 -16.94 -4.90 -8.48
C VAL A 310 -17.16 -6.25 -9.15
N HIS A 311 -16.31 -7.24 -8.88
CA HIS A 311 -16.48 -8.60 -9.40
C HIS A 311 -17.77 -9.25 -8.86
N ALA A 312 -18.10 -9.01 -7.59
CA ALA A 312 -19.36 -9.45 -6.99
C ALA A 312 -20.58 -8.79 -7.67
N ALA A 313 -20.53 -7.48 -7.89
CA ALA A 313 -21.59 -6.76 -8.57
C ALA A 313 -21.80 -7.28 -10.00
N ILE A 314 -20.72 -7.58 -10.74
CA ILE A 314 -20.78 -8.17 -12.08
C ILE A 314 -21.56 -9.49 -12.04
N ILE A 315 -21.12 -10.45 -11.22
CA ILE A 315 -21.71 -11.80 -11.25
C ILE A 315 -23.15 -11.82 -10.73
N MET A 316 -23.52 -10.92 -9.82
CA MET A 316 -24.88 -10.81 -9.32
C MET A 316 -25.89 -10.38 -10.40
N GLN A 317 -25.49 -9.56 -11.39
CA GLN A 317 -26.38 -9.20 -12.51
C GLN A 317 -26.81 -10.42 -13.34
N PHE A 318 -25.99 -11.47 -13.36
CA PHE A 318 -26.30 -12.70 -14.07
C PHE A 318 -27.37 -13.57 -13.38
N GLN A 319 -27.75 -13.25 -12.13
CA GLN A 319 -28.89 -13.88 -11.48
C GLN A 319 -30.23 -13.44 -12.09
N GLU A 320 -30.32 -12.20 -12.57
CA GLU A 320 -31.54 -11.69 -13.21
C GLU A 320 -31.65 -12.17 -14.67
N LYS A 321 -30.52 -12.21 -15.38
CA LYS A 321 -30.46 -12.61 -16.79
C LYS A 321 -29.18 -13.39 -17.09
N PRO A 322 -29.26 -14.54 -17.78
CA PRO A 322 -28.10 -15.40 -18.06
C PRO A 322 -27.15 -14.84 -19.13
N SER A 323 -27.55 -13.79 -19.86
CA SER A 323 -26.74 -13.17 -20.91
C SER A 323 -26.83 -11.64 -20.87
N TRP A 324 -25.68 -10.98 -21.00
CA TRP A 324 -25.55 -9.52 -20.99
C TRP A 324 -24.58 -9.04 -22.07
N THR A 325 -24.85 -7.88 -22.66
CA THR A 325 -23.89 -7.19 -23.56
C THR A 325 -23.01 -6.24 -22.74
N SER A 326 -21.76 -6.03 -23.16
CA SER A 326 -20.77 -5.21 -22.45
C SER A 326 -21.29 -3.81 -22.11
N LYS A 327 -21.97 -3.15 -23.06
CA LYS A 327 -22.54 -1.80 -22.88
C LYS A 327 -23.68 -1.78 -21.86
N THR A 328 -24.57 -2.77 -21.92
CA THR A 328 -25.70 -2.87 -20.97
C THR A 328 -25.24 -3.19 -19.56
N LEU A 329 -24.25 -4.07 -19.44
CA LEU A 329 -23.69 -4.48 -18.16
C LEU A 329 -22.91 -3.32 -17.51
N ALA A 330 -22.13 -2.57 -18.30
CA ALA A 330 -21.40 -1.39 -17.83
C ALA A 330 -22.36 -0.33 -17.28
N THR A 331 -23.47 -0.09 -17.99
CA THR A 331 -24.51 0.85 -17.55
C THR A 331 -25.21 0.37 -16.28
N ALA A 332 -25.48 -0.93 -16.16
CA ALA A 332 -26.13 -1.50 -14.98
C ALA A 332 -25.26 -1.38 -13.71
N ILE A 333 -23.95 -1.55 -13.85
CA ILE A 333 -22.96 -1.53 -12.74
C ILE A 333 -22.43 -0.10 -12.45
N GLY A 334 -22.61 0.83 -13.40
CA GLY A 334 -22.17 2.22 -13.27
C GLY A 334 -20.68 2.45 -13.57
N VAL A 335 -20.03 1.50 -14.23
CA VAL A 335 -18.58 1.50 -14.47
C VAL A 335 -18.28 1.69 -15.96
N PRO A 336 -17.19 2.37 -16.37
CA PRO A 336 -16.82 2.50 -17.78
C PRO A 336 -16.64 1.14 -18.47
N VAL A 337 -16.96 1.08 -19.77
CA VAL A 337 -16.90 -0.17 -20.56
C VAL A 337 -15.49 -0.76 -20.57
N ASP A 338 -14.45 0.07 -20.67
CA ASP A 338 -13.05 -0.37 -20.65
C ASP A 338 -12.69 -1.05 -19.32
N SER A 339 -13.08 -0.46 -18.19
CA SER A 339 -12.87 -1.01 -16.85
C SER A 339 -13.67 -2.30 -16.66
N LEU A 340 -14.90 -2.37 -17.17
CA LEU A 340 -15.70 -3.59 -17.14
C LEU A 340 -15.02 -4.72 -17.90
N ASN A 341 -14.55 -4.47 -19.14
CA ASN A 341 -13.93 -5.48 -19.98
C ASN A 341 -12.65 -6.05 -19.34
N ARG A 342 -11.89 -5.23 -18.61
CA ARG A 342 -10.74 -5.70 -17.81
C ARG A 342 -11.16 -6.52 -16.60
N ARG A 343 -12.20 -6.10 -15.87
CA ARG A 343 -12.65 -6.80 -14.65
C ARG A 343 -13.44 -8.08 -14.95
N ILE A 344 -14.15 -8.17 -16.07
CA ILE A 344 -14.92 -9.36 -16.44
C ILE A 344 -14.04 -10.48 -17.00
N SER A 345 -12.81 -10.18 -17.44
CA SER A 345 -11.87 -11.22 -17.85
C SER A 345 -11.48 -12.15 -16.70
N PHE A 346 -11.57 -11.69 -15.44
CA PHE A 346 -11.45 -12.53 -14.25
C PHE A 346 -12.48 -13.67 -14.27
N TRP A 347 -13.76 -13.37 -14.48
CA TRP A 347 -14.80 -14.41 -14.49
C TRP A 347 -14.72 -15.31 -15.73
N THR A 348 -14.19 -14.77 -16.83
CA THR A 348 -13.92 -15.53 -18.06
C THR A 348 -12.76 -16.51 -17.87
N SER A 349 -11.67 -16.08 -17.18
CA SER A 349 -10.53 -16.95 -16.88
C SER A 349 -10.89 -18.05 -15.89
N LYS A 350 -11.74 -17.76 -14.89
CA LYS A 350 -12.30 -18.78 -13.97
C LYS A 350 -13.32 -19.71 -14.63
N GLY A 351 -13.68 -19.48 -15.90
CA GLY A 351 -14.65 -20.29 -16.64
C GLY A 351 -16.07 -20.23 -16.06
N VAL A 352 -16.41 -19.13 -15.37
CA VAL A 352 -17.78 -18.87 -14.91
C VAL A 352 -18.60 -18.22 -16.03
N LEU A 353 -17.97 -17.34 -16.81
CA LEU A 353 -18.56 -16.68 -17.96
C LEU A 353 -17.84 -17.08 -19.25
N THR A 354 -18.57 -17.10 -20.36
CA THR A 354 -18.02 -17.20 -21.71
C THR A 354 -18.25 -15.90 -22.48
N GLU A 355 -17.22 -15.51 -23.23
CA GLU A 355 -17.24 -14.36 -24.11
C GLU A 355 -17.61 -14.82 -25.53
N SER A 356 -18.59 -14.15 -26.12
CA SER A 356 -19.00 -14.35 -27.51
C SER A 356 -19.02 -13.00 -28.23
N VAL A 357 -18.72 -13.02 -29.54
CA VAL A 357 -18.82 -11.82 -30.37
C VAL A 357 -20.28 -11.39 -30.41
N GLY A 358 -20.56 -10.18 -29.93
CA GLY A 358 -21.89 -9.62 -29.94
C GLY A 358 -22.34 -9.20 -31.34
N PRO A 359 -23.54 -8.61 -31.45
CA PRO A 359 -24.10 -8.18 -32.73
C PRO A 359 -23.35 -7.00 -33.38
N ASP A 360 -22.52 -6.29 -32.62
CA ASP A 360 -21.68 -5.16 -33.04
C ASP A 360 -20.20 -5.56 -32.97
N VAL A 361 -19.36 -5.05 -33.88
CA VAL A 361 -17.92 -5.42 -33.98
C VAL A 361 -17.12 -5.11 -32.69
N ASP A 362 -17.59 -4.14 -31.90
CA ASP A 362 -16.98 -3.73 -30.62
C ASP A 362 -17.75 -4.21 -29.38
N ASP A 363 -18.86 -4.94 -29.51
CA ASP A 363 -19.67 -5.36 -28.36
C ASP A 363 -19.49 -6.85 -28.07
N HIS A 364 -19.11 -7.16 -26.83
CA HIS A 364 -18.91 -8.53 -26.37
C HIS A 364 -20.15 -8.96 -25.59
N THR A 365 -20.68 -10.15 -25.90
CA THR A 365 -21.80 -10.75 -25.18
C THR A 365 -21.27 -11.81 -24.23
N PHE A 366 -21.58 -11.64 -22.95
CA PHE A 366 -21.16 -12.55 -21.88
C PHE A 366 -22.33 -13.45 -21.49
N THR A 367 -22.08 -14.74 -21.40
CA THR A 367 -23.07 -15.76 -21.02
C THR A 367 -22.56 -16.63 -19.88
N VAL A 368 -23.45 -17.03 -18.96
CA VAL A 368 -23.10 -17.94 -17.86
C VAL A 368 -22.89 -19.37 -18.38
N VAL A 369 -21.88 -20.06 -17.86
CA VAL A 369 -21.60 -21.47 -18.16
C VAL A 369 -22.12 -22.37 -17.03
N ASP A 370 -23.27 -23.01 -17.26
CA ASP A 370 -23.92 -23.84 -16.24
C ASP A 370 -23.39 -25.30 -16.17
N SER A 371 -22.87 -25.86 -17.28
CA SER A 371 -22.44 -27.28 -17.35
C SER A 371 -21.00 -27.51 -17.80
N THR A 372 -20.35 -28.51 -17.22
CA THR A 372 -18.94 -28.90 -17.49
C THR A 372 -18.66 -29.40 -18.91
N SER A 373 -19.68 -29.72 -19.71
CA SER A 373 -19.51 -30.13 -21.11
C SER A 373 -18.98 -29.00 -22.01
N ASP A 374 -19.18 -27.74 -21.63
CA ASP A 374 -18.73 -26.57 -22.38
C ASP A 374 -17.33 -26.09 -21.97
N PHE A 375 -16.83 -26.51 -20.81
CA PHE A 375 -15.45 -26.24 -20.35
C PHE A 375 -14.40 -26.82 -21.30
N ASN A 376 -14.67 -28.00 -21.87
CA ASN A 376 -13.66 -28.78 -22.59
C ASN A 376 -13.37 -28.29 -24.01
N LYS A 377 -14.22 -27.44 -24.59
CA LYS A 377 -13.97 -26.82 -25.91
C LYS A 377 -13.13 -25.55 -25.83
N ASN A 378 -13.13 -24.87 -24.67
CA ASN A 378 -12.51 -23.55 -24.49
C ASN A 378 -11.31 -23.55 -23.52
N SER A 379 -11.08 -24.66 -22.78
CA SER A 379 -9.96 -24.85 -21.85
C SER A 379 -8.58 -24.61 -22.48
N THR A 380 -8.38 -25.01 -23.74
CA THR A 380 -7.08 -24.88 -24.43
C THR A 380 -6.72 -23.43 -24.79
N VAL A 381 -7.73 -22.56 -24.95
CA VAL A 381 -7.53 -21.12 -25.22
C VAL A 381 -7.35 -20.35 -23.91
N ASN A 382 -8.06 -20.75 -22.84
CA ASN A 382 -8.01 -20.09 -21.55
C ASN A 382 -6.73 -20.39 -20.74
N GLN A 383 -6.14 -21.59 -20.84
CA GLN A 383 -4.85 -21.91 -20.18
C GLN A 383 -3.66 -21.11 -20.70
N LEU A 384 -3.67 -20.72 -21.98
CA LEU A 384 -2.65 -19.83 -22.53
C LEU A 384 -2.87 -18.38 -22.04
N ARG A 385 -4.13 -17.95 -21.86
CA ARG A 385 -4.48 -16.61 -21.36
C ARG A 385 -4.21 -16.45 -19.86
N GLU A 386 -4.42 -17.51 -19.06
CA GLU A 386 -4.03 -17.54 -17.64
C GLU A 386 -2.54 -17.24 -17.45
N ARG A 387 -1.63 -17.73 -18.31
CA ARG A 387 -0.19 -17.49 -18.13
C ARG A 387 0.25 -16.04 -18.42
N PHE A 388 -0.53 -15.28 -19.20
CA PHE A 388 -0.20 -13.89 -19.56
C PHE A 388 -0.90 -12.84 -18.67
N GLN A 389 -1.81 -13.24 -17.79
CA GLN A 389 -2.72 -12.30 -17.11
C GLN A 389 -2.65 -12.34 -15.57
N MET A 390 -1.76 -13.16 -15.00
CA MET A 390 -1.49 -13.19 -13.55
C MET A 390 -0.67 -11.98 -13.06
N THR A 391 -0.40 -10.99 -13.90
CA THR A 391 0.48 -9.84 -13.57
C THR A 391 -0.25 -8.50 -13.51
N GLU A 392 -1.53 -8.42 -13.89
CA GLU A 392 -2.25 -7.12 -13.95
C GLU A 392 -3.28 -6.91 -12.85
N GLU A 393 -3.68 -7.93 -12.08
CA GLU A 393 -4.61 -7.73 -10.95
C GLU A 393 -3.96 -7.04 -9.74
N GLU A 394 -2.62 -6.99 -9.67
CA GLU A 394 -1.86 -6.18 -8.70
C GLU A 394 -1.74 -4.69 -9.10
N GLY A 395 -2.25 -4.29 -10.27
CA GLY A 395 -2.01 -2.96 -10.85
C GLY A 395 -2.95 -1.83 -10.40
N GLU A 396 -4.11 -2.14 -9.82
CA GLU A 396 -5.06 -1.11 -9.35
C GLU A 396 -4.96 -0.91 -7.84
N SER A 397 -3.91 -0.20 -7.40
CA SER A 397 -3.79 0.20 -6.00
C SER A 397 -5.02 1.00 -5.56
N SER A 398 -5.63 0.59 -4.45
CA SER A 398 -6.82 1.24 -3.87
C SER A 398 -6.55 2.68 -3.42
N ILE A 399 -5.27 3.04 -3.29
CA ILE A 399 -4.79 4.37 -2.91
C ILE A 399 -4.14 5.01 -4.14
N ALA A 400 -4.39 6.31 -4.33
CA ALA A 400 -3.74 7.03 -5.42
C ALA A 400 -2.23 7.06 -5.18
N SER A 401 -1.46 6.72 -6.21
CA SER A 401 0.00 6.75 -6.17
C SER A 401 0.51 8.14 -5.78
N VAL A 402 1.64 8.18 -5.07
CA VAL A 402 2.33 9.43 -4.70
C VAL A 402 2.60 10.31 -5.93
N GLU A 403 2.91 9.70 -7.08
CA GLU A 403 3.10 10.41 -8.35
C GLU A 403 1.81 11.10 -8.84
N GLU A 404 0.67 10.44 -8.69
CA GLU A 404 -0.60 11.04 -9.10
C GLU A 404 -1.00 12.19 -8.16
N GLN A 405 -0.71 12.04 -6.87
CA GLN A 405 -0.89 13.13 -5.91
C GLN A 405 0.02 14.32 -6.24
N LEU A 406 1.31 14.07 -6.50
CA LEU A 406 2.26 15.10 -6.90
C LEU A 406 1.83 15.79 -8.19
N ARG A 407 1.31 15.05 -9.18
CA ARG A 407 0.74 15.65 -10.40
C ARG A 407 -0.44 16.56 -10.11
N LYS A 408 -1.37 16.14 -9.24
CA LYS A 408 -2.52 16.97 -8.85
C LYS A 408 -2.05 18.25 -8.15
N GLU A 409 -1.10 18.15 -7.22
CA GLU A 409 -0.50 19.30 -6.55
C GLU A 409 0.28 20.20 -7.53
N MET A 410 1.03 19.63 -8.47
CA MET A 410 1.75 20.33 -9.53
C MET A 410 0.81 21.19 -10.39
N THR A 411 -0.38 20.69 -10.74
CA THR A 411 -1.37 21.50 -11.49
C THR A 411 -1.86 22.72 -10.71
N VAL A 412 -1.89 22.64 -9.37
CA VAL A 412 -2.24 23.78 -8.51
C VAL A 412 -1.10 24.79 -8.53
N TYR A 413 0.14 24.33 -8.35
CA TYR A 413 1.32 25.19 -8.45
C TYR A 413 1.44 25.84 -9.83
N GLU A 414 1.17 25.11 -10.90
CA GLU A 414 1.17 25.61 -12.27
C GLU A 414 0.18 26.76 -12.43
N LYS A 415 -1.07 26.62 -11.97
CA LYS A 415 -2.06 27.70 -12.00
C LYS A 415 -1.59 28.94 -11.23
N PHE A 416 -0.96 28.75 -10.07
CA PHE A 416 -0.39 29.86 -9.30
C PHE A 416 0.78 30.53 -10.00
N ILE A 417 1.69 29.76 -10.59
CA ILE A 417 2.83 30.29 -11.34
C ILE A 417 2.34 31.07 -12.57
N ILE A 418 1.39 30.52 -13.33
CA ILE A 418 0.75 31.23 -14.45
C ILE A 418 0.10 32.53 -13.96
N GLY A 419 -0.63 32.48 -12.84
CA GLY A 419 -1.22 33.68 -12.23
C GLY A 419 -0.18 34.72 -11.80
N MET A 420 0.93 34.29 -11.23
CA MET A 420 2.03 35.19 -10.83
C MET A 420 2.70 35.82 -12.05
N LEU A 421 3.04 35.03 -13.07
CA LEU A 421 3.69 35.50 -14.28
C LEU A 421 2.76 36.40 -15.14
N THR A 422 1.45 36.15 -15.11
CA THR A 422 0.47 36.99 -15.83
C THR A 422 0.29 38.35 -15.15
N ASN A 423 0.27 38.40 -13.81
CA ASN A 423 0.04 39.64 -13.05
C ASN A 423 1.31 40.48 -12.83
N PHE A 424 2.45 39.83 -12.58
CA PHE A 424 3.72 40.50 -12.24
C PHE A 424 4.75 40.47 -13.37
N GLY A 425 4.47 39.81 -14.50
CA GLY A 425 5.39 39.69 -15.63
C GLY A 425 6.56 38.76 -15.33
N SER A 426 7.77 39.14 -15.73
CA SER A 426 8.98 38.33 -15.51
C SER A 426 9.40 38.34 -14.03
N MET A 427 9.49 37.16 -13.42
CA MET A 427 9.95 36.96 -12.05
C MET A 427 11.18 36.05 -12.01
N THR A 428 12.05 36.25 -11.02
CA THR A 428 13.19 35.35 -10.77
C THR A 428 12.75 34.08 -10.05
N LEU A 429 13.50 32.99 -10.25
CA LEU A 429 13.23 31.68 -9.64
C LEU A 429 13.09 31.79 -8.11
N ASP A 430 14.00 32.51 -7.46
CA ASP A 430 14.00 32.69 -6.00
C ASP A 430 12.74 33.37 -5.48
N ARG A 431 12.22 34.34 -6.25
CA ARG A 431 11.02 35.07 -5.85
C ARG A 431 9.79 34.18 -5.95
N ILE A 432 9.70 33.38 -7.02
CA ILE A 432 8.64 32.37 -7.20
C ILE A 432 8.70 31.33 -6.08
N HIS A 433 9.89 30.77 -5.82
CA HIS A 433 10.08 29.77 -4.76
C HIS A 433 9.69 30.31 -3.38
N ASN A 434 10.12 31.52 -3.02
CA ASN A 434 9.79 32.14 -1.74
C ASN A 434 8.29 32.44 -1.61
N THR A 435 7.61 32.89 -2.68
CA THR A 435 6.16 33.09 -2.65
C THR A 435 5.37 31.80 -2.55
N LEU A 436 5.88 30.70 -3.11
CA LEU A 436 5.26 29.38 -3.01
C LEU A 436 5.53 28.71 -1.66
N LYS A 437 6.68 29.00 -1.02
CA LYS A 437 7.06 28.46 0.29
C LYS A 437 6.45 29.22 1.47
N ALA A 438 6.15 30.51 1.30
CA ALA A 438 5.48 31.34 2.31
C ALA A 438 3.97 31.05 2.43
N ARG A 439 3.46 30.10 1.64
CA ARG A 439 2.09 29.62 1.60
C ARG A 439 2.09 28.12 1.83
#